data_AF-A0A535ARA8-F1
#
_entry.id   AF-A0A535ARA8-F1
#
_cell.length_a   1.000
_cell.length_b   1.000
_cell.length_c   1.000
_cell.angle_alpha   90.00
_cell.angle_beta   90.00
_cell.angle_gamma   90.00
#
_symmetry.space_group_name_H-M   'P 1'
#
loop_
_entity.id
_entity.type
_entity.pdbx_description
1 polymer ?
#
loop_
_entity_poly.entity_id
_entity_poly.type
_entity_poly.pdbx_seq_one_letter_code
_entity_poly.pdbx_strand_id
1 'polypeptide(L)'
;MACSVSSRRQCGPGDGERPLHVHPRVSPQGRRDTSQPVIPLETLRAAPKVLLHDHLDGGLRPATVVELARDLRYTGLPTTDARELARWFHASAASGSLALYLRGFAHTIAVMQSPESIERVAYECGEDLARDGVVYAESRYAPI
;
A
#
# COMPACT_ATOMS: atom_id res chain seq x y z
N MET A 1 25.15 -35.09 -29.73
CA MET A 1 24.61 -36.03 -28.73
C MET A 1 23.17 -35.62 -28.46
N ALA A 2 22.22 -36.31 -29.10
CA ALA A 2 20.80 -36.07 -28.93
C ALA A 2 20.31 -36.80 -27.68
N CYS A 3 19.41 -36.19 -26.92
CA CYS A 3 18.45 -36.93 -26.11
C CYS A 3 17.14 -36.16 -26.05
N SER A 4 16.25 -36.50 -26.98
CA SER A 4 14.83 -36.16 -26.93
C SER A 4 14.12 -37.13 -25.99
N VAL A 5 13.34 -36.63 -25.04
CA VAL A 5 12.29 -37.43 -24.41
C VAL A 5 10.98 -36.64 -24.41
N SER A 6 10.15 -37.01 -25.38
CA SER A 6 8.73 -36.74 -25.44
C SER A 6 8.01 -37.55 -24.35
N SER A 7 7.19 -36.90 -23.52
CA SER A 7 6.04 -37.58 -22.92
C SER A 7 4.82 -36.65 -22.93
N ARG A 8 3.93 -36.92 -23.88
CA ARG A 8 2.57 -36.40 -23.88
C ARG A 8 1.84 -36.98 -22.67
N ARG A 9 1.44 -36.15 -21.71
CA ARG A 9 0.42 -36.56 -20.74
C ARG A 9 -0.92 -36.56 -21.46
N GLN A 10 -1.53 -37.73 -21.53
CA GLN A 10 -2.92 -37.91 -21.98
C GLN A 10 -3.84 -37.33 -20.90
N CYS A 11 -4.65 -36.33 -21.28
CA CYS A 11 -5.78 -35.88 -20.46
C CYS A 11 -6.87 -36.96 -20.49
N GLY A 12 -7.27 -37.44 -19.32
CA GLY A 12 -8.45 -38.30 -19.15
C GLY A 12 -9.76 -37.52 -19.38
N PRO A 13 -10.88 -38.21 -19.64
CA PRO A 13 -12.14 -37.57 -19.97
C PRO A 13 -12.92 -37.18 -18.71
N GLY A 14 -13.47 -35.96 -18.71
CA GLY A 14 -14.72 -35.62 -18.03
C GLY A 14 -14.64 -35.21 -16.58
N ASP A 15 -14.37 -33.92 -16.34
CA ASP A 15 -14.97 -33.18 -15.23
C ASP A 15 -15.60 -31.92 -15.83
N GLY A 16 -16.90 -31.73 -15.60
CA GLY A 16 -17.74 -30.75 -16.28
C GLY A 16 -17.18 -29.34 -16.28
N GLU A 17 -17.47 -28.62 -17.36
CA GLU A 17 -17.15 -27.21 -17.56
C GLU A 17 -17.64 -26.39 -16.36
N ARG A 18 -16.75 -26.09 -15.42
CA ARG A 18 -16.97 -24.99 -14.49
C ARG A 18 -16.89 -23.71 -15.31
N PRO A 19 -17.90 -22.82 -15.24
CA PRO A 19 -17.82 -21.55 -15.95
C PRO A 19 -16.54 -20.85 -15.53
N LEU A 20 -15.67 -20.55 -16.49
CA LEU A 20 -14.51 -19.69 -16.26
C LEU A 20 -15.03 -18.41 -15.61
N HIS A 21 -14.56 -18.09 -14.41
CA HIS A 21 -14.84 -16.81 -13.78
C HIS A 21 -14.35 -15.72 -14.74
N VAL A 22 -15.30 -15.08 -15.43
CA VAL A 22 -15.02 -13.94 -16.28
C VAL A 22 -14.64 -12.80 -15.35
N HIS A 23 -13.33 -12.53 -15.23
CA HIS A 23 -12.88 -11.31 -14.58
C HIS A 23 -13.48 -10.13 -15.35
N PRO A 24 -14.16 -9.18 -14.68
CA PRO A 24 -14.69 -8.01 -15.36
C PRO A 24 -13.55 -7.29 -16.06
N ARG A 25 -13.67 -7.14 -17.38
CA ARG A 25 -12.68 -6.43 -18.19
C ARG A 25 -12.62 -4.99 -17.71
N VAL A 26 -11.45 -4.54 -17.28
CA VAL A 26 -11.17 -3.11 -17.12
C VAL A 26 -11.18 -2.51 -18.53
N SER A 27 -12.13 -1.61 -18.78
CA SER A 27 -12.21 -0.87 -20.05
C SER A 27 -10.90 -0.13 -20.32
N PRO A 28 -10.32 -0.21 -21.53
CA PRO A 28 -9.06 0.46 -21.87
C PRO A 28 -9.13 1.99 -21.74
N GLN A 29 -10.32 2.56 -21.58
CA GLN A 29 -10.55 4.00 -21.49
C GLN A 29 -10.69 4.56 -20.06
N GLY A 30 -10.55 3.75 -19.00
CA GLY A 30 -10.59 4.24 -17.61
C GLY A 30 -11.90 4.94 -17.20
N ARG A 31 -12.95 4.88 -18.03
CA ARG A 31 -14.29 5.36 -17.65
C ARG A 31 -14.88 4.38 -16.66
N ARG A 32 -15.26 4.89 -15.47
CA ARG A 32 -16.02 4.11 -14.49
C ARG A 32 -17.28 3.59 -15.17
N ASP A 33 -17.44 2.28 -15.16
CA ASP A 33 -18.68 1.65 -15.55
C ASP A 33 -19.74 1.96 -14.49
N THR A 34 -20.65 2.89 -14.79
CA THR A 34 -21.72 3.31 -13.89
C THR A 34 -22.80 2.26 -13.69
N SER A 35 -22.72 1.12 -14.39
CA SER A 35 -23.63 -0.02 -14.20
C SER A 35 -23.21 -0.94 -13.04
N GLN A 36 -21.99 -0.78 -12.52
CA GLN A 36 -21.52 -1.54 -11.37
C GLN A 36 -22.22 -1.06 -10.08
N PRO A 37 -22.68 -1.98 -9.22
CA PRO A 37 -23.25 -1.60 -7.93
C PRO A 37 -22.19 -0.89 -7.07
N VAL A 38 -22.57 0.26 -6.50
CA VAL A 38 -21.71 0.98 -5.55
C VAL A 38 -21.67 0.20 -4.25
N ILE A 39 -20.47 -0.24 -3.84
CA ILE A 39 -20.28 -0.85 -2.53
C ILE A 39 -20.22 0.26 -1.49
N PRO A 40 -21.10 0.26 -0.47
CA PRO A 40 -21.06 1.27 0.58
C PRO A 40 -19.75 1.21 1.39
N LEU A 41 -19.29 2.36 1.89
CA LEU A 41 -18.01 2.45 2.59
C LEU A 41 -18.01 1.64 3.90
N GLU A 42 -19.15 1.60 4.58
CA GLU A 42 -19.35 0.77 5.77
C GLU A 42 -19.16 -0.72 5.47
N THR A 43 -19.60 -1.19 4.31
CA THR A 43 -19.39 -2.56 3.85
C THR A 43 -17.91 -2.84 3.61
N LEU A 44 -17.19 -1.90 2.97
CA LEU A 44 -15.75 -2.03 2.75
C LEU A 44 -14.96 -2.07 4.06
N ARG A 45 -15.35 -1.25 5.05
CA ARG A 45 -14.73 -1.23 6.39
C ARG A 45 -15.01 -2.51 7.17
N ALA A 46 -16.23 -3.02 7.13
CA ALA A 46 -16.63 -4.22 7.85
C ALA A 46 -16.01 -5.52 7.30
N ALA A 47 -15.55 -5.52 6.05
CA ALA A 47 -14.91 -6.70 5.46
C ALA A 47 -13.60 -7.05 6.20
N PRO A 48 -13.35 -8.32 6.57
CA PRO A 48 -12.06 -8.73 7.11
C PRO A 48 -11.01 -8.71 5.99
N LYS A 49 -9.99 -7.86 6.13
CA LYS A 49 -8.97 -7.65 5.08
C LYS A 49 -7.60 -8.19 5.50
N VAL A 50 -6.89 -8.73 4.51
CA VAL A 50 -5.50 -9.14 4.61
C VAL A 50 -4.65 -8.18 3.78
N LEU A 51 -3.63 -7.56 4.39
CA LEU A 51 -2.73 -6.62 3.73
C LEU A 51 -1.31 -7.20 3.65
N LEU A 52 -0.88 -7.60 2.45
CA LEU A 52 0.43 -8.25 2.25
C LEU A 52 1.49 -7.31 1.64
N HIS A 53 1.10 -6.08 1.31
CA HIS A 53 1.95 -5.13 0.64
C HIS A 53 1.72 -3.77 1.28
N ASP A 54 2.42 -3.55 2.38
CA ASP A 54 2.44 -2.27 3.07
C ASP A 54 3.87 -1.83 3.39
N HIS A 55 4.07 -0.52 3.43
CA HIS A 55 5.36 0.08 3.76
C HIS A 55 5.20 0.90 5.04
N LEU A 56 5.77 0.39 6.13
CA LEU A 56 5.76 1.10 7.41
C LEU A 56 6.39 2.49 7.28
N ASP A 57 7.50 2.59 6.54
CA ASP A 57 8.22 3.82 6.21
C ASP A 57 7.51 4.72 5.19
N GLY A 58 6.39 4.27 4.62
CA GLY A 58 5.53 5.03 3.71
C GLY A 58 4.19 5.45 4.32
N GLY A 59 3.83 4.94 5.51
CA GLY A 59 2.50 5.05 6.11
C GLY A 59 2.34 6.07 7.24
N LEU A 60 3.35 6.89 7.53
CA LEU A 60 3.34 7.77 8.70
C LEU A 60 2.25 8.84 8.59
N ARG A 61 1.57 9.12 9.70
CA ARG A 61 0.67 10.26 9.83
C ARG A 61 1.50 11.56 9.67
N PRO A 62 1.08 12.53 8.83
CA PRO A 62 1.83 13.78 8.64
C PRO A 62 2.10 14.57 9.93
N ALA A 63 1.16 14.53 10.89
CA ALA A 63 1.36 15.13 12.21
C ALA A 63 2.52 14.48 12.98
N THR A 64 2.58 13.14 12.98
CA THR A 64 3.67 12.38 13.59
C THR A 64 5.01 12.68 12.94
N VAL A 65 5.07 12.84 11.62
CA VAL A 65 6.29 13.27 10.92
C VAL A 65 6.78 14.63 11.42
N VAL A 66 5.87 15.61 11.58
CA VAL A 66 6.22 16.94 12.11
C VAL A 66 6.73 16.87 13.54
N GLU A 67 6.05 16.10 14.40
CA GLU A 67 6.42 15.95 15.81
C GLU A 67 7.78 15.28 15.97
N LEU A 68 8.00 14.15 15.30
CA LEU A 68 9.28 13.44 15.33
C LEU A 68 10.40 14.28 14.72
N ALA A 69 10.14 15.02 13.65
CA ALA A 69 11.11 15.94 13.07
C ALA A 69 11.54 17.03 14.07
N ARG A 70 10.59 17.60 14.82
CA ARG A 70 10.89 18.58 15.87
C ARG A 70 11.77 17.96 16.96
N ASP A 71 11.40 16.79 17.47
CA ASP A 71 12.08 16.13 18.59
C ASP A 71 13.51 15.70 18.20
N LEU A 72 13.71 15.28 16.95
CA LEU A 72 15.02 14.93 16.37
C LEU A 72 15.80 16.14 15.83
N ARG A 73 15.22 17.35 15.87
CA ARG A 73 15.78 18.58 15.26
C ARG A 73 16.07 18.43 13.76
N TYR A 74 15.26 17.64 13.06
CA TYR A 74 15.32 17.49 11.62
C TYR A 74 14.68 18.70 10.92
N THR A 75 15.45 19.42 10.10
CA THR A 75 15.02 20.65 9.41
C THR A 75 14.71 20.46 7.93
N GLY A 76 14.75 19.23 7.42
CA GLY A 76 14.59 18.93 6.00
C GLY A 76 13.14 18.96 5.49
N LEU A 77 12.14 19.12 6.36
CA LEU A 77 10.73 19.15 5.94
C LEU A 77 10.42 20.40 5.10
N PRO A 78 9.57 20.28 4.06
CA PRO A 78 9.15 21.43 3.24
C PRO A 78 8.21 22.39 3.99
N THR A 79 7.60 21.93 5.08
CA THR A 79 6.69 22.68 5.96
C THR A 79 6.57 21.94 7.29
N THR A 80 6.22 22.66 8.36
CA THR A 80 5.90 22.10 9.67
C THR A 80 4.39 22.11 9.97
N ASP A 81 3.56 22.58 9.04
CA ASP A 81 2.11 22.40 9.12
C ASP A 81 1.72 21.00 8.59
N ALA A 82 1.10 20.19 9.45
CA ALA A 82 0.75 18.81 9.11
C ALA A 82 -0.21 18.70 7.91
N ARG A 83 -1.09 19.69 7.69
CA ARG A 83 -2.05 19.67 6.57
C ARG A 83 -1.37 20.03 5.27
N GLU A 84 -0.46 21.00 5.28
CA GLU A 84 0.40 21.32 4.14
C GLU A 84 1.31 20.16 3.78
N LEU A 85 1.91 19.51 4.80
CA LEU A 85 2.76 18.35 4.59
C LEU A 85 1.99 17.19 3.96
N ALA A 86 0.76 16.93 4.41
CA ALA A 86 -0.13 15.94 3.81
C ALA A 86 -0.40 16.24 2.33
N ARG A 87 -0.70 17.50 1.98
CA ARG A 87 -0.91 17.92 0.58
C ARG A 87 0.35 17.73 -0.26
N TRP A 88 1.52 18.04 0.29
CA TRP A 88 2.81 17.88 -0.39
C TRP A 88 3.12 16.41 -0.70
N PHE A 89 2.91 15.51 0.27
CA PHE A 89 3.04 14.06 0.05
C PHE A 89 2.06 13.56 -1.03
N HIS A 90 0.80 13.97 -0.93
CA HIS A 90 -0.23 13.57 -1.90
C HIS A 90 0.09 14.05 -3.33
N ALA A 91 0.53 15.30 -3.48
CA ALA A 91 0.92 15.85 -4.78
C ALA A 91 2.11 15.09 -5.40
N SER A 92 3.09 14.70 -4.57
CA SER A 92 4.22 13.88 -5.01
C SER A 92 3.80 12.48 -5.43
N ALA A 93 2.82 11.88 -4.74
CA ALA A 93 2.29 10.57 -5.08
C ALA A 93 1.38 10.58 -6.33
N ALA A 94 0.65 11.66 -6.56
CA ALA A 94 -0.21 11.84 -7.73
C ALA A 94 0.55 12.30 -8.99
N SER A 95 1.88 12.42 -8.94
CA SER A 95 2.66 13.04 -10.02
C SER A 95 2.87 12.15 -11.25
N GLY A 96 2.50 10.87 -11.19
CA GLY A 96 2.78 9.89 -12.25
C GLY A 96 4.26 9.55 -12.44
N SER A 97 5.13 9.89 -11.48
CA SER A 97 6.58 9.63 -11.55
C SER A 97 7.08 8.98 -10.26
N LEU A 98 7.61 7.76 -10.39
CA LEU A 98 8.18 7.02 -9.28
C LEU A 98 9.29 7.79 -8.57
N ALA A 99 10.15 8.49 -9.33
CA ALA A 99 11.23 9.27 -8.75
C ALA A 99 10.71 10.43 -7.87
N LEU A 100 9.61 11.08 -8.28
CA LEU A 100 9.01 12.16 -7.49
C LEU A 100 8.30 11.59 -6.25
N TYR A 101 7.64 10.44 -6.37
CA TYR A 101 7.02 9.70 -5.25
C TYR A 101 8.07 9.35 -4.18
N LEU A 102 9.22 8.81 -4.59
CA LEU A 102 10.28 8.38 -3.67
C LEU A 102 10.92 9.52 -2.87
N ARG A 103 10.77 10.79 -3.27
CA ARG A 103 11.29 11.91 -2.48
C ARG A 103 10.66 12.02 -1.10
N GLY A 104 9.41 11.60 -0.96
CA GLY A 104 8.75 11.58 0.34
C GLY A 104 9.47 10.72 1.37
N PHE A 105 10.07 9.60 0.92
CA PHE A 105 10.76 8.67 1.79
C PHE A 105 11.96 9.30 2.49
N ALA A 106 12.61 10.31 1.89
CA ALA A 106 13.73 11.01 2.55
C ALA A 106 13.32 11.63 3.90
N HIS A 107 12.06 12.03 4.06
CA HIS A 107 11.56 12.63 5.29
C HIS A 107 11.07 11.58 6.28
N THR A 108 10.30 10.59 5.83
CA THR A 108 9.76 9.55 6.71
C THR A 108 10.87 8.67 7.28
N ILE A 109 11.85 8.32 6.45
CA ILE A 109 13.04 7.59 6.89
C ILE A 109 13.83 8.42 7.91
N ALA A 110 14.07 9.71 7.65
CA ALA A 110 14.86 10.57 8.53
C ALA A 110 14.25 10.70 9.94
N VAL A 111 12.92 10.61 10.09
CA VAL A 111 12.26 10.68 11.40
C VAL A 111 12.13 9.33 12.11
N MET A 112 12.51 8.22 11.46
CA MET A 112 12.45 6.86 12.02
C MET A 112 13.82 6.34 12.49
N GLN A 113 14.73 7.23 12.89
CA GLN A 113 16.12 6.88 13.21
C GLN A 113 16.34 6.52 14.69
N SER A 114 15.27 6.26 15.46
CA SER A 114 15.35 5.78 16.84
C SER A 114 14.36 4.64 17.11
N PRO A 115 14.65 3.72 18.05
CA PRO A 115 13.72 2.65 18.42
C PRO A 115 12.35 3.17 18.85
N GLU A 116 12.29 4.27 19.61
CA GLU A 116 11.05 4.87 20.10
C GLU A 116 10.22 5.46 18.95
N SER A 117 10.89 6.04 17.94
CA SER A 117 10.23 6.56 16.75
C SER A 117 9.61 5.44 15.93
N ILE A 118 10.35 4.33 15.74
CA ILE A 118 9.86 3.15 15.02
C ILE A 118 8.71 2.49 15.78
N GLU A 119 8.81 2.36 17.11
CA GLU A 119 7.74 1.80 17.96
C GLU A 119 6.46 2.61 17.82
N ARG A 120 6.56 3.94 17.93
CA ARG A 120 5.40 4.83 17.76
C ARG A 120 4.77 4.68 16.38
N VAL A 121 5.58 4.69 15.31
CA VAL A 121 5.09 4.57 13.94
C VAL A 121 4.42 3.20 13.71
N ALA A 122 5.00 2.12 14.24
CA ALA A 122 4.40 0.77 14.16
C ALA A 122 3.08 0.69 14.93
N TYR A 123 2.98 1.32 16.10
CA TYR A 123 1.75 1.37 16.87
C TYR A 123 0.64 2.12 16.12
N GLU A 124 0.94 3.32 15.62
CA GLU A 124 -0.01 4.14 14.85
C GLU A 124 -0.46 3.43 13.56
N CYS A 125 0.45 2.73 12.88
CA CYS A 125 0.14 1.90 11.73
C CYS A 125 -0.87 0.79 12.11
N GLY A 126 -0.63 0.08 13.21
CA GLY A 126 -1.56 -0.94 13.71
C GLY A 126 -2.97 -0.37 14.02
N GLU A 127 -3.05 0.80 14.66
CA GLU A 127 -4.33 1.48 14.92
C GLU A 127 -5.08 1.81 13.62
N ASP A 128 -4.37 2.31 12.62
CA ASP A 128 -4.95 2.73 11.34
C ASP A 128 -5.44 1.52 10.53
N LEU A 129 -4.64 0.46 10.48
CA LEU A 129 -5.01 -0.82 9.87
C LEU A 129 -6.23 -1.46 10.55
N ALA A 130 -6.27 -1.46 11.88
CA ALA A 130 -7.41 -1.98 12.63
C ALA A 130 -8.70 -1.18 12.36
N ARG A 131 -8.60 0.16 12.30
CA ARG A 131 -9.73 1.05 11.98
C ARG A 131 -10.27 0.81 10.57
N ASP A 132 -9.40 0.43 9.64
CA ASP A 132 -9.79 0.08 8.29
C ASP A 132 -10.33 -1.36 8.18
N GLY A 133 -10.29 -2.18 9.23
CA GLY A 133 -10.81 -3.56 9.23
C GLY A 133 -9.81 -4.58 8.68
N VAL A 134 -8.52 -4.25 8.71
CA VAL A 134 -7.44 -5.20 8.42
C VAL A 134 -7.26 -6.12 9.64
N VAL A 135 -7.38 -7.42 9.42
CA VAL A 135 -7.27 -8.45 10.47
C VAL A 135 -5.91 -9.14 10.49
N TYR A 136 -5.14 -8.98 9.40
CA TYR A 136 -3.78 -9.48 9.28
C TYR A 136 -3.00 -8.59 8.31
N ALA A 137 -1.79 -8.18 8.70
CA ALA A 137 -0.92 -7.35 7.89
C ALA A 137 0.53 -7.83 7.95
N GLU A 138 1.19 -7.79 6.79
CA GLU A 138 2.64 -7.95 6.64
C GLU A 138 3.20 -6.62 6.13
N SER A 139 3.55 -5.74 7.06
CA SER A 139 4.22 -4.47 6.72
C SER A 139 5.73 -4.68 6.65
N ARG A 140 6.37 -3.98 5.72
CA ARG A 140 7.82 -3.99 5.50
C ARG A 140 8.39 -2.59 5.61
N TYR A 141 9.68 -2.49 5.87
CA TYR A 141 10.42 -1.23 5.84
C TYR A 141 11.81 -1.47 5.28
N ALA A 142 12.49 -0.43 4.82
CA ALA A 142 13.87 -0.49 4.38
C ALA A 142 14.81 -0.08 5.53
N PRO A 143 15.62 -1.01 6.09
CA PRO A 143 16.71 -0.63 6.98
C PRO A 143 17.73 0.21 6.22
N ILE A 144 18.18 1.31 6.81
CA ILE A 144 19.27 2.15 6.30
C ILE A 144 20.35 2.36 7.36
#